data_AF-A0A1G0DB08-F1
#
_entry.id   AF-A0A1G0DB08-F1
#
_cell.length_a   1.000
_cell.length_b   1.000
_cell.length_c   1.000
_cell.angle_alpha   90.00
_cell.angle_beta   90.00
_cell.angle_gamma   90.00
#
_symmetry.space_group_name_H-M   'P 1'
#
loop_
_entity.id
_entity.type
_entity.pdbx_description
1 polymer ?
#
loop_
_entity_poly.entity_id
_entity_poly.type
_entity_poly.pdbx_seq_one_letter_code
_entity_poly.pdbx_strand_id
1 'polypeptide(L)'
;MLAFALREPRIGGSVVNIVVRPDVPFGKLMVNAVAGELFARQVMIASIDDLLTMKRIANRPKDQLDIVALEKIKRGEDPNA
;
A
#
# COMPACT_ATOMS: atom_id res chain seq x y z
N MET A 1 14.49 -0.68 -0.08
CA MET A 1 13.52 0.07 0.76
C MET A 1 13.98 0.24 2.21
N LEU A 2 14.03 1.49 2.73
CA LEU A 2 14.15 1.78 4.17
C LEU A 2 12.84 2.34 4.71
N ALA A 3 12.31 1.76 5.78
CA ALA A 3 11.10 2.21 6.46
C ALA A 3 11.24 2.10 7.98
N PHE A 4 10.53 2.96 8.71
CA PHE A 4 10.39 2.86 10.17
C PHE A 4 8.92 2.91 10.57
N ALA A 5 8.60 2.28 11.71
CA ALA A 5 7.26 2.21 12.23
C ALA A 5 7.09 3.20 13.39
N LEU A 6 6.15 4.14 13.26
CA LEU A 6 5.61 4.90 14.38
C LEU A 6 4.51 4.08 15.03
N ARG A 7 4.68 3.77 16.31
CA ARG A 7 3.74 2.94 17.08
C ARG A 7 3.15 3.77 18.20
N GLU A 8 1.83 3.75 18.30
CA GLU A 8 1.18 4.26 19.51
C GLU A 8 1.54 3.36 20.71
N PRO A 9 1.88 3.91 21.89
CA PRO A 9 2.31 3.12 23.05
C PRO A 9 1.22 2.22 23.65
N ARG A 10 -0.04 2.38 23.24
CA ARG A 10 -1.19 1.66 23.78
C ARG A 10 -1.33 0.29 23.14
N ILE A 11 -1.77 -0.70 23.93
CA ILE A 11 -2.10 -2.03 23.40
C ILE A 11 -3.24 -1.90 22.39
N GLY A 12 -3.05 -2.46 21.18
CA GLY A 12 -3.99 -2.31 20.06
C GLY A 12 -3.94 -0.94 19.37
N GLY A 13 -2.98 -0.09 19.73
CA GLY A 13 -2.79 1.23 19.11
C GLY A 13 -2.36 1.15 17.65
N SER A 14 -2.54 2.26 16.94
CA SER A 14 -2.25 2.31 15.50
C SER A 14 -0.74 2.26 15.21
N VAL A 15 -0.38 1.67 14.05
CA VAL A 15 0.99 1.67 13.55
C VAL A 15 1.03 2.34 12.18
N VAL A 16 1.84 3.40 12.06
CA VAL A 16 2.09 4.08 10.80
C VAL A 16 3.49 3.75 10.32
N ASN A 17 3.60 3.13 9.15
CA ASN A 17 4.90 2.85 8.53
C ASN A 17 5.28 4.01 7.61
N ILE A 18 6.45 4.61 7.85
CA ILE A 18 6.99 5.69 7.03
C ILE A 18 8.16 5.14 6.21
N VAL A 19 8.06 5.26 4.89
CA VAL A 19 9.13 4.86 3.96
C VAL A 19 10.00 6.08 3.64
N VAL A 20 11.28 6.02 4.01
CA VAL A 20 12.22 7.15 3.87
C VAL A 20 13.09 7.03 2.63
N ARG A 21 13.39 5.79 2.23
CA ARG A 21 14.10 5.48 0.98
C ARG A 21 13.25 4.51 0.17
N PRO A 22 12.27 5.03 -0.59
CA PRO A 22 11.40 4.18 -1.38
C PRO A 22 12.14 3.74 -2.64
N ASP A 23 11.91 2.49 -3.05
CA ASP A 23 12.46 1.98 -4.31
C ASP A 23 11.65 2.49 -5.53
N VAL A 24 10.42 2.97 -5.29
CA VAL A 24 9.57 3.68 -6.26
C VAL A 24 9.48 5.16 -5.87
N PRO A 25 9.81 6.11 -6.75
CA PRO A 25 9.76 7.54 -6.41
C PRO A 25 8.37 8.02 -5.99
N PHE A 26 8.28 8.76 -4.87
CA PHE A 26 7.01 9.28 -4.36
C PHE A 26 6.25 10.13 -5.37
N GLY A 27 6.95 10.98 -6.14
CA GLY A 27 6.33 11.80 -7.18
C GLY A 27 5.59 10.97 -8.23
N LYS A 28 6.13 9.79 -8.60
CA LYS A 28 5.47 8.86 -9.53
C LYS A 28 4.17 8.31 -8.92
N LEU A 29 4.23 7.90 -7.66
CA LEU A 29 3.06 7.37 -6.94
C LEU A 29 1.95 8.42 -6.81
N MET A 30 2.31 9.68 -6.54
CA MET A 30 1.35 10.78 -6.37
C MET A 30 0.63 11.15 -7.67
N VAL A 31 1.30 11.07 -8.82
CA VAL A 31 0.69 11.38 -10.12
C VAL A 31 -0.46 10.43 -10.44
N ASN A 32 -0.31 9.15 -10.09
CA ASN A 32 -1.31 8.12 -10.34
C ASN A 32 -2.23 7.87 -9.13
N ALA A 33 -2.08 8.63 -8.06
CA ALA A 33 -2.81 8.38 -6.83
C ALA A 33 -4.31 8.65 -7.03
N VAL A 34 -5.13 7.77 -6.47
CA VAL A 34 -6.58 7.87 -6.49
C VAL A 34 -7.04 8.43 -5.14
N ALA A 35 -7.92 9.42 -5.17
CA ALA A 35 -8.53 9.95 -3.96
C ALA A 35 -9.55 8.94 -3.42
N GLY A 36 -9.37 8.51 -2.18
CA GLY A 36 -10.34 7.71 -1.42
C GLY A 36 -10.82 8.46 -0.18
N GLU A 37 -11.86 7.94 0.45
CA GLU A 37 -12.36 8.46 1.72
C GLU A 37 -12.02 7.48 2.85
N LEU A 38 -11.41 7.99 3.92
CA LEU A 38 -11.11 7.24 5.13
C LEU A 38 -11.46 8.11 6.34
N PHE A 39 -12.36 7.63 7.20
CA PHE A 39 -12.84 8.38 8.38
C PHE A 39 -13.31 9.81 8.05
N ALA A 40 -14.13 9.98 7.00
CA ALA A 40 -14.59 11.28 6.50
C ALA A 40 -13.47 12.25 6.08
N ARG A 41 -12.28 11.72 5.79
CA ARG A 41 -11.14 12.49 5.27
C ARG A 41 -10.74 11.94 3.91
N GLN A 42 -10.49 12.86 2.99
CA GLN A 42 -9.94 12.51 1.69
C GLN A 42 -8.47 12.14 1.84
N VAL A 43 -8.09 10.97 1.35
CA VAL A 43 -6.73 10.44 1.39
C VAL A 43 -6.30 10.01 0.00
N MET A 44 -5.03 10.24 -0.32
CA MET A 44 -4.45 9.80 -1.59
C MET A 44 -3.97 8.36 -1.43
N ILE A 45 -4.51 7.46 -2.24
CA ILE A 45 -4.20 6.04 -2.24
C ILE A 45 -3.42 5.73 -3.52
N ALA A 46 -2.31 5.00 -3.40
CA ALA A 46 -1.56 4.55 -4.57
C ALA A 46 -2.44 3.69 -5.49
N SER A 47 -2.27 3.86 -6.80
CA SER A 47 -2.99 3.05 -7.78
C SER A 47 -2.72 1.55 -7.59
N ILE A 48 -3.64 0.69 -8.03
CA ILE A 48 -3.45 -0.77 -7.96
C ILE A 48 -2.17 -1.19 -8.71
N ASP A 49 -1.88 -0.56 -9.85
CA ASP A 49 -0.68 -0.84 -10.64
C ASP A 49 0.62 -0.46 -9.91
N ASP A 50 0.60 0.67 -9.22
CA ASP A 50 1.73 1.09 -8.40
C ASP A 50 1.88 0.20 -7.15
N LEU A 51 0.78 -0.22 -6.52
CA LEU A 51 0.81 -1.18 -5.41
C LEU A 51 1.43 -2.51 -5.85
N LEU A 52 1.03 -3.04 -7.01
CA LEU A 52 1.61 -4.26 -7.59
C LEU A 52 3.11 -4.09 -7.85
N THR A 53 3.52 -2.94 -8.41
CA THR A 53 4.93 -2.63 -8.66
C THR A 53 5.73 -2.62 -7.36
N MET A 54 5.24 -1.92 -6.32
CA MET A 54 5.88 -1.87 -5.01
C MET A 54 5.99 -3.25 -4.36
N LYS A 55 4.94 -4.07 -4.46
CA LYS A 55 4.89 -5.43 -3.90
C LYS A 55 5.87 -6.38 -4.60
N ARG A 56 5.96 -6.32 -5.92
CA ARG A 56 6.92 -7.10 -6.71
C ARG A 56 8.38 -6.73 -6.41
N ILE A 57 8.66 -5.46 -6.15
CA ILE A 57 10.00 -5.01 -5.74
C ILE A 57 10.34 -5.49 -4.32
N ALA A 58 9.39 -5.37 -3.38
CA ALA A 58 9.61 -5.80 -1.99
C ALA A 58 9.77 -7.33 -1.87
N ASN A 59 9.04 -8.10 -2.69
CA ASN A 59 9.14 -9.54 -2.86
C ASN A 59 9.21 -10.36 -1.55
N ARG A 60 8.47 -9.97 -0.51
CA ARG A 60 8.39 -10.76 0.73
C ARG A 60 7.42 -11.93 0.53
N PRO A 61 7.53 -13.02 1.31
CA PRO A 61 6.58 -14.15 1.21
C PRO A 61 5.11 -13.73 1.34
N LYS A 62 4.80 -12.76 2.20
CA LYS A 62 3.44 -12.21 2.35
C LYS A 62 2.99 -11.38 1.13
N ASP A 63 3.92 -10.72 0.43
CA ASP A 63 3.60 -9.89 -0.73
C ASP A 63 3.06 -10.74 -1.89
N GLN A 64 3.39 -12.04 -1.97
CA GLN A 64 2.85 -12.94 -2.99
C GLN A 64 1.32 -13.09 -2.89
N LEU A 65 0.80 -13.25 -1.67
CA LEU A 65 -0.66 -13.30 -1.44
C LEU A 65 -1.32 -11.96 -1.75
N ASP A 66 -0.68 -10.86 -1.33
CA ASP A 66 -1.18 -9.52 -1.60
C ASP A 66 -1.21 -9.21 -3.11
N ILE A 67 -0.22 -9.68 -3.89
CA ILE A 67 -0.19 -9.53 -5.35
C ILE A 67 -1.37 -10.24 -5.99
N VAL A 68 -1.65 -11.48 -5.60
CA VAL A 68 -2.80 -12.25 -6.13
C VAL A 68 -4.12 -11.54 -5.83
N ALA A 69 -4.29 -11.05 -4.59
CA ALA A 69 -5.49 -10.30 -4.21
C ALA A 69 -5.62 -8.99 -5.01
N LEU A 70 -4.54 -8.23 -5.19
CA LEU A 70 -4.53 -7.01 -5.99
C LEU A 70 -4.82 -7.28 -7.48
N GLU A 71 -4.34 -8.39 -8.04
CA GLU A 71 -4.64 -8.80 -9.41
C GLU A 71 -6.11 -9.18 -9.59
N LYS A 72 -6.74 -9.83 -8.60
CA LYS A 72 -8.19 -10.10 -8.58
C LYS A 72 -9.00 -8.79 -8.57
N ILE A 73 -8.65 -7.86 -7.67
CA ILE A 73 -9.31 -6.54 -7.58
C ILE A 73 -9.19 -5.79 -8.91
N LYS A 74 -8.00 -5.85 -9.56
CA LYS A 74 -7.79 -5.24 -10.87
C LYS A 74 -8.72 -5.80 -11.95
N ARG A 75 -9.08 -7.08 -11.88
CA ARG A 75 -10.04 -7.74 -12.78
C ARG A 75 -11.52 -7.52 -12.38
N GLY A 76 -11.78 -6.84 -11.27
CA GLY A 76 -13.14 -6.67 -10.73
C GLY A 76 -13.66 -7.90 -9.97
N GLU A 77 -12.78 -8.83 -9.60
CA GLU A 77 -13.11 -10.02 -8.82
C GLU A 77 -12.98 -9.75 -7.31
N ASP A 78 -13.70 -10.50 -6.49
CA ASP A 78 -13.54 -10.44 -5.03
C ASP A 78 -12.17 -11.02 -4.63
N PRO A 79 -11.29 -10.27 -3.95
CA PRO A 79 -9.99 -10.74 -3.52
C PRO A 79 -10.04 -11.93 -2.53
N ASN A 80 -11.17 -12.12 -1.83
CA ASN A 80 -11.37 -13.15 -0.82
C ASN A 80 -12.14 -14.38 -1.32
N ALA A 81 -12.63 -14.35 -2.56
CA ALA A 81 -13.31 -15.48 -3.20
C ALA A 81 -12.33 -16.53 -3.74
#